data_AF-A0A3Q2QYJ1-F1
#
_entry.id   AF-A0A3Q2QYJ1-F1
#
_cell.length_a   1.000
_cell.length_b   1.000
_cell.length_c   1.000
_cell.angle_alpha   90.00
_cell.angle_beta   90.00
_cell.angle_gamma   90.00
#
_symmetry.space_group_name_H-M   'P 1'
#
loop_
_entity.id
_entity.type
_entity.pdbx_description
1 polymer ?
#
loop_
_entity_poly.entity_id
_entity_poly.type
_entity_poly.pdbx_seq_one_letter_code
_entity_poly.pdbx_strand_id
1 'polypeptide(L)' 'MSAKSAINKELFTPHDEKMLAGVQVKRRTKKKIPFLATGGQGDYMTFICLSGTRCGCDVG' A
#
# COMPACT_ATOMS: atom_id res chain seq x y z
N MET A 1 14.78 7.48 8.48
CA MET A 1 13.68 7.66 7.50
C MET A 1 12.71 6.49 7.69
N SER A 2 11.39 6.73 7.82
CA SER A 2 10.40 5.66 8.08
C SER A 2 9.78 5.16 6.77
N ALA A 3 9.56 3.84 6.65
CA ALA A 3 8.92 3.22 5.49
C ALA A 3 7.58 3.90 5.15
N LYS A 4 6.76 4.26 6.16
CA LYS A 4 5.48 4.97 5.94
C LYS A 4 5.68 6.33 5.27
N SER A 5 6.72 7.07 5.64
CA SER A 5 6.99 8.39 5.05
C SER A 5 7.51 8.27 3.63
N ALA A 6 8.37 7.29 3.35
CA ALA A 6 8.84 7.01 2.01
C ALA A 6 7.67 6.62 1.08
N ILE A 7 6.82 5.68 1.53
CA ILE A 7 5.61 5.27 0.81
C ILE A 7 4.69 6.47 0.53
N ASN A 8 4.41 7.32 1.53
CA ASN A 8 3.56 8.49 1.33
C ASN A 8 4.11 9.46 0.26
N LYS A 9 5.43 9.66 0.24
CA LYS A 9 6.10 10.55 -0.72
C LYS A 9 6.12 9.99 -2.13
N GLU A 10 6.39 8.69 -2.28
CA GLU A 10 6.58 8.06 -3.59
C GLU A 10 5.25 7.63 -4.25
N LEU A 11 4.24 7.22 -3.46
CA LEU A 11 3.00 6.62 -4.01
C LEU A 11 1.77 7.51 -3.89
N PHE A 12 1.68 8.41 -2.92
CA PHE A 12 0.44 9.15 -2.66
C PHE A 12 0.57 10.64 -3.03
N THR A 13 1.67 11.26 -2.63
CA THR A 13 1.95 12.68 -2.92
C THR A 13 1.90 13.02 -4.42
N PRO A 14 2.41 12.18 -5.36
CA PRO A 14 2.36 12.48 -6.79
C PRO A 14 0.95 12.50 -7.38
N HIS A 15 -0.03 11.90 -6.69
CA HIS A 15 -1.42 11.82 -7.14
C HIS A 15 -2.34 12.82 -6.41
N ASP A 16 -1.78 13.78 -5.67
CA ASP A 16 -2.50 14.65 -4.74
C ASP A 16 -3.36 13.87 -3.72
N GLU A 17 -2.96 12.61 -3.46
CA GLU A 17 -3.57 11.75 -2.46
C GLU A 17 -2.75 11.79 -1.16
N LYS A 18 -3.39 11.39 -0.07
CA LYS A 18 -2.72 11.22 1.22
C LYS A 18 -2.95 9.82 1.75
N MET A 19 -1.86 9.17 2.17
CA MET A 19 -1.96 7.93 2.94
C MET A 19 -2.60 8.22 4.30
N LEU A 20 -3.80 7.67 4.53
CA LEU A 20 -4.53 7.78 5.79
C LEU A 20 -3.95 6.81 6.83
N ALA A 21 -3.66 5.58 6.40
CA ALA A 21 -3.06 4.56 7.22
C ALA A 21 -2.16 3.65 6.39
N GLY A 22 -1.13 3.11 7.02
CA GLY A 22 -0.27 2.09 6.45
C GLY A 22 0.13 1.10 7.53
N VAL A 23 -0.04 -0.19 7.28
CA VAL A 23 0.31 -1.27 8.21
C VAL A 23 1.21 -2.29 7.51
N GLN A 24 2.32 -2.63 8.15
CA GLN A 24 3.17 -3.72 7.68
C GLN A 24 2.46 -5.04 7.94
N VAL A 25 2.39 -5.89 6.92
CA VAL A 25 1.75 -7.20 7.03
C VAL A 25 2.73 -8.29 6.62
N LYS A 26 2.61 -9.43 7.30
CA LYS A 26 3.26 -10.67 6.89
C LYS A 26 2.21 -11.60 6.30
N ARG A 27 2.45 -12.08 5.08
CA ARG A 27 1.54 -13.02 4.42
C ARG A 27 1.42 -14.29 5.27
N ARG A 28 0.18 -14.68 5.60
CA ARG A 28 -0.07 -15.97 6.26
C ARG A 28 0.11 -17.08 5.23
N THR A 29 0.99 -18.05 5.50
CA THR A 29 1.27 -19.21 4.63
C THR A 29 0.15 -20.25 4.59
N LYS A 30 -0.90 -20.11 5.41
CA LYS A 30 -1.93 -21.14 5.62
C LYS A 30 -3.01 -21.24 4.51
N LYS A 31 -3.20 -20.21 3.66
CA LYS A 31 -4.08 -20.28 2.48
C LYS A 31 -3.27 -19.93 1.23
N LYS A 32 -2.98 -20.94 0.40
CA LYS A 32 -2.42 -20.78 -0.95
C LYS A 32 -3.46 -20.05 -1.81
N ILE A 33 -3.39 -18.72 -1.88
CA ILE A 33 -4.18 -17.97 -2.85
C ILE A 33 -3.29 -17.80 -4.10
N PRO A 34 -3.64 -18.44 -5.22
CA PRO A 34 -2.75 -18.62 -6.38
C PRO A 34 -2.46 -17.32 -7.14
N PHE A 35 -3.19 -16.24 -6.89
CA PHE A 35 -3.06 -14.99 -7.64
C PHE A 35 -1.86 -14.13 -7.23
N LEU A 36 -1.28 -14.35 -6.04
CA LEU A 36 -0.05 -13.69 -5.62
C LEU A 36 1.07 -14.70 -5.74
N ALA A 37 1.89 -14.55 -6.79
CA ALA A 37 3.14 -15.28 -6.96
C ALA A 37 3.85 -15.32 -5.61
N THR A 38 3.98 -16.51 -5.05
CA THR A 38 4.72 -16.71 -3.81
C THR A 38 6.18 -16.70 -4.24
N GLY A 39 6.69 -15.51 -4.56
CA GLY A 39 8.09 -15.31 -4.92
C GLY A 39 8.96 -15.95 -3.85
N GLY A 40 10.09 -16.53 -4.27
CA GLY A 40 11.01 -17.25 -3.41
C GLY A 40 11.40 -16.48 -2.14
N GLN A 41 11.88 -17.22 -1.15
CA GLN A 41 12.22 -16.81 0.21
C GLN A 41 13.19 -15.61 0.26
N GLY A 42 12.67 -14.41 0.05
CA GLY A 42 13.28 -13.13 0.37
C GLY A 42 12.37 -12.41 1.33
N ASP A 43 12.93 -11.74 2.34
CA ASP A 43 12.18 -10.96 3.33
C ASP A 43 11.57 -9.70 2.68
N TYR A 44 10.58 -9.89 1.81
CA TYR A 44 9.79 -8.80 1.26
C TYR A 44 8.92 -8.24 2.39
N MET A 45 9.13 -6.96 2.69
CA MET A 45 8.29 -6.22 3.61
C MET A 45 7.06 -5.72 2.86
N THR A 46 5.89 -6.29 3.14
CA THR A 46 4.63 -5.87 2.54
C THR A 46 3.92 -4.87 3.43
N PHE A 47 3.36 -3.81 2.84
CA PHE A 47 2.51 -2.84 3.52
C PHE A 47 1.14 -2.80 2.86
N ILE A 48 0.08 -2.77 3.67
CA ILE A 48 -1.27 -2.41 3.22
C ILE A 48 -1.48 -0.95 3.57
N CYS A 49 -1.80 -0.14 2.56
CA CYS A 49 -2.02 1.30 2.72
C CYS A 49 -3.46 1.65 2.34
N LEU A 50 -4.05 2.57 3.09
CA LEU A 50 -5.37 3.14 2.83
C LEU A 50 -5.18 4.61 2.44
N SER A 51 -5.70 5.00 1.28
CA SER A 51 -5.90 6.40 0.89
C SER A 51 -7.38 6.68 0.69
N GLY A 52 -7.75 7.94 0.79
CA GLY A 52 -9.04 8.42 0.34
C GLY A 52 -8.85 9.11 -0.99
N THR A 53 -9.65 8.75 -2.00
CA THR A 53 -9.78 9.57 -3.19
C THR A 53 -10.56 10.81 -2.80
N ARG A 54 -10.04 11.99 -3.15
CA ARG A 54 -10.84 13.20 -3.05
C ARG A 54 -11.99 13.01 -4.04
N CYS A 55 -13.21 12.82 -3.54
CA CYS A 55 -14.39 12.79 -4.38
C CYS A 55 -14.49 14.19 -5.00
N GLY A 56 -14.01 14.34 -6.24
CA GLY A 56 -14.18 15.54 -7.01
C GLY A 56 -15.65 15.66 -7.32
N CYS A 57 -16.35 16.52 -6.60
CA CYS A 57 -17.57 17.10 -7.13
C CYS A 57 -17.12 17.97 -8.31
N ASP A 58 -17.04 17.39 -9.51
CA ASP A 58 -17.07 18.15 -10.75
C ASP A 58 -18.42 18.88 -10.77
N VAL A 59 -18.42 20.10 -10.25
CA VAL A 59 -19.49 21.07 -10.52
C VAL A 59 -19.13 21.66 -11.88
N GLY A 60 -19.51 20.93 -12.93
CA GLY A 60 -19.61 21.42 -14.30
C GLY A 60 -20.99 22.03 -14.53
#